data_AF-T5KK80-F1
#
_entry.id   AF-T5KK80-F1
#
_cell.length_a   1.000
_cell.length_b   1.000
_cell.length_c   1.000
_cell.angle_alpha   90.00
_cell.angle_beta   90.00
_cell.angle_gamma   90.00
#
_symmetry.space_group_name_H-M   'P 1'
#
loop_
_entity.id
_entity.type
_entity.pdbx_description
1 polymer ?
#
loop_
_entity_poly.entity_id
_entity_poly.type
_entity_poly.pdbx_seq_one_letter_code
_entity_poly.pdbx_strand_id
1 'polypeptide(L)'
;MSEERPRYGEIATPEEQRRAAGLPPLEDVVIAPPTTPLPPAPQAGPSTSDPATKRSHPLDRFATIAMLAYGLINIVVTGLSYLDLPTVMNQTMKVLGIEGEFTNFAQGKTWGTIAAIVLAVGWSVTAALSIRRLRRGRITWWLPIVGAIITMGVVSICIAVPMMSDPAFVAHLEQMTAP
;
A
#
# COMPACT_ATOMS: atom_id res chain seq x y z
N MET A 1 31.57 47.83 -36.07
CA MET A 1 31.21 46.41 -36.00
C MET A 1 29.71 46.36 -35.76
N SER A 2 28.95 46.16 -36.83
CA SER A 2 27.49 46.15 -36.79
C SER A 2 27.03 44.80 -36.23
N GLU A 3 26.32 44.80 -35.11
CA GLU A 3 25.67 43.59 -34.58
C GLU A 3 24.49 43.23 -35.48
N GLU A 4 24.75 42.39 -36.48
CA GLU A 4 23.71 41.81 -37.32
C GLU A 4 22.99 40.73 -36.50
N ARG A 5 21.88 41.13 -35.87
CA ARG A 5 21.04 40.20 -35.11
C ARG A 5 20.39 39.21 -36.09
N PRO A 6 20.48 37.89 -35.84
CA PRO A 6 19.92 36.87 -36.74
C PRO A 6 18.41 37.07 -36.92
N ARG A 7 17.92 36.99 -38.16
CA ARG A 7 16.51 37.17 -38.49
C ARG A 7 15.70 35.97 -37.99
N TYR A 8 14.51 36.24 -37.49
CA TYR A 8 13.57 35.22 -37.04
C TYR A 8 13.29 34.22 -38.17
N GLY A 9 13.73 32.96 -38.00
CA GLY A 9 13.64 31.91 -39.02
C GLY A 9 14.98 31.28 -39.41
N GLU A 10 16.13 31.85 -39.02
CA GLU A 10 17.43 31.16 -39.07
C GLU A 10 17.54 30.17 -37.90
N ILE A 11 16.75 29.11 -37.99
CA ILE A 11 16.89 27.95 -37.11
C ILE A 11 18.29 27.37 -37.41
N ALA A 12 19.05 27.01 -36.37
CA ALA A 12 20.33 26.32 -36.51
C ALA A 12 20.19 25.25 -37.60
N THR A 13 21.14 25.21 -38.52
CA THR A 13 21.11 24.22 -39.59
C THR A 13 21.01 22.82 -38.97
N PRO A 14 20.36 21.85 -39.61
CA PRO A 14 20.26 20.49 -39.08
C PRO A 14 21.63 19.89 -38.70
N GLU A 15 22.70 20.33 -39.38
CA GLU A 15 24.09 19.99 -39.06
C GLU A 15 24.59 20.64 -37.76
N GLU A 16 24.31 21.92 -37.53
CA GLU A 16 24.65 22.61 -36.29
C GLU A 16 23.87 22.07 -35.08
N GLN A 17 22.58 21.79 -35.27
CA GLN A 17 21.75 21.16 -34.22
C GLN A 17 22.28 19.77 -33.86
N ARG A 18 22.72 19.00 -34.86
CA ARG A 18 23.33 17.69 -34.67
C ARG A 18 24.68 17.78 -33.96
N ARG A 19 25.52 18.74 -34.35
CA ARG A 19 26.81 19.00 -33.70
C ARG A 19 26.62 19.41 -32.24
N ALA A 20 25.62 20.25 -31.94
CA ALA A 20 25.25 20.61 -30.57
C ALA A 20 24.72 19.41 -29.77
N ALA A 21 24.03 18.47 -30.43
CA ALA A 21 23.55 17.24 -29.81
C ALA A 21 24.61 16.12 -29.71
N GLY A 22 25.83 16.33 -30.22
CA GLY A 22 26.93 15.35 -30.17
C GLY A 22 26.73 14.13 -31.08
N LEU A 23 25.90 14.24 -32.13
CA LEU A 23 25.66 13.17 -33.09
C LEU A 23 26.71 13.15 -34.22
N PRO A 24 27.06 11.97 -34.77
CA PRO A 24 28.05 11.83 -35.84
C PRO A 24 27.59 12.47 -37.17
N PRO A 25 28.52 12.96 -38.02
CA PRO A 25 28.22 13.56 -39.32
C PRO A 25 27.28 12.71 -40.19
N LEU A 26 26.47 13.37 -41.03
CA LEU A 26 25.56 12.66 -41.95
C LEU A 26 26.30 11.72 -42.89
N GLU A 27 27.54 12.06 -43.26
CA GLU A 27 28.39 11.26 -44.14
C GLU A 27 28.84 9.94 -43.48
N ASP A 28 28.87 9.86 -42.15
CA ASP A 28 29.26 8.65 -41.40
C ASP A 28 28.09 7.67 -41.18
N VAL A 29 26.86 8.04 -41.57
CA VAL A 29 25.74 7.09 -41.63
C VAL A 29 25.91 6.26 -42.89
N VAL A 30 26.68 5.19 -42.77
CA VAL A 30 26.80 4.14 -43.79
C VAL A 30 25.40 3.56 -44.04
N ILE A 31 24.77 3.98 -45.14
CA ILE A 31 23.60 3.29 -45.68
C ILE A 31 24.12 1.98 -46.26
N ALA A 32 23.95 0.89 -45.51
CA ALA A 32 24.26 -0.44 -46.01
C ALA A 32 23.42 -0.72 -47.29
N PRO A 33 24.03 -1.23 -48.38
CA PRO A 33 23.32 -1.49 -49.62
C PRO A 33 22.27 -2.59 -49.43
N PRO A 34 21.12 -2.54 -50.13
CA PRO A 34 20.08 -3.55 -50.01
C PRO A 34 20.50 -4.80 -50.78
N THR A 35 20.85 -5.90 -50.09
CA THR A 35 21.01 -7.20 -50.76
C THR A 35 20.62 -8.37 -49.85
N THR A 36 19.69 -9.18 -50.39
CA THR A 36 19.19 -10.51 -49.97
C THR A 36 18.23 -10.62 -48.77
N PRO A 37 17.09 -11.35 -48.90
CA PRO A 37 16.17 -11.59 -47.78
C PRO A 37 16.76 -12.62 -46.82
N LEU A 38 17.08 -12.18 -45.59
CA LEU A 38 17.41 -13.04 -44.47
C LEU A 38 16.09 -13.53 -43.81
N PRO A 39 16.00 -14.79 -43.31
CA PRO A 39 14.83 -15.28 -42.56
C PRO A 39 14.46 -14.33 -41.41
N PRO A 40 13.18 -14.27 -41.01
CA PRO A 40 12.71 -13.29 -40.04
C PRO A 40 13.40 -13.50 -38.69
N ALA A 41 14.39 -12.66 -38.40
CA ALA A 41 14.90 -12.49 -37.06
C ALA A 41 13.76 -11.91 -36.19
N PRO A 42 13.60 -12.34 -34.93
CA PRO A 42 12.64 -11.74 -34.02
C PRO A 42 12.91 -10.24 -33.97
N GLN A 43 11.92 -9.42 -34.33
CA GLN A 43 12.02 -7.97 -34.24
C GLN A 43 12.31 -7.60 -32.79
N ALA A 44 13.57 -7.33 -32.48
CA ALA A 44 13.90 -6.44 -31.37
C ALA A 44 13.38 -5.06 -31.80
N GLY A 45 12.11 -4.81 -31.47
CA GLY A 45 11.51 -3.49 -31.64
C GLY A 45 12.39 -2.44 -30.96
N PRO A 46 12.32 -1.18 -31.41
CA PRO A 46 13.16 -0.11 -30.87
C PRO A 46 12.96 -0.08 -29.36
N SER A 47 14.01 -0.44 -28.62
CA SER A 47 14.13 -0.15 -27.21
C SER A 47 14.26 1.36 -27.07
N THR A 48 13.11 2.03 -27.14
CA THR A 48 12.90 3.34 -26.57
C THR A 48 13.00 3.18 -25.06
N SER A 49 14.25 3.10 -24.57
CA SER A 49 14.55 3.57 -23.22
C SER A 49 14.42 5.10 -23.24
N ASP A 50 13.18 5.55 -23.44
CA ASP A 50 12.72 6.84 -22.94
C ASP A 50 13.12 6.84 -21.46
N PRO A 51 13.83 7.85 -20.94
CA PRO A 51 14.05 7.93 -19.51
C PRO A 51 12.65 8.05 -18.93
N ALA A 52 12.10 6.93 -18.44
CA ALA A 52 10.76 6.84 -17.92
C ALA A 52 10.64 7.92 -16.87
N THR A 53 10.10 9.06 -17.28
CA THR A 53 9.81 10.20 -16.43
C THR A 53 8.90 9.60 -15.40
N LYS A 54 9.45 9.39 -14.21
CA LYS A 54 8.89 8.58 -13.14
C LYS A 54 7.47 9.08 -12.92
N ARG A 55 6.48 8.45 -13.56
CA ARG A 55 5.12 8.99 -13.66
C ARG A 55 4.67 9.28 -12.24
N SER A 56 4.60 10.57 -11.91
CA SER A 56 4.22 10.96 -10.57
C SER A 56 2.77 10.52 -10.42
N HIS A 57 2.50 9.71 -9.41
CA HIS A 57 1.15 9.26 -9.10
C HIS A 57 0.66 10.03 -7.86
N PRO A 58 0.43 11.36 -7.97
CA PRO A 58 0.13 12.21 -6.81
C PRO A 58 -1.12 11.72 -6.06
N LEU A 59 -2.10 11.20 -6.79
CA LEU A 59 -3.32 10.65 -6.21
C LEU A 59 -3.07 9.38 -5.38
N ASP A 60 -2.12 8.52 -5.77
CA ASP A 60 -1.76 7.32 -4.98
C ASP A 60 -1.04 7.70 -3.69
N ARG A 61 -0.23 8.78 -3.73
CA ARG A 61 0.40 9.32 -2.52
C ARG A 61 -0.63 9.88 -1.56
N PHE A 62 -1.55 10.70 -2.05
CA PHE A 62 -2.62 11.28 -1.23
C PHE A 62 -3.49 10.19 -0.62
N ALA A 63 -3.94 9.21 -1.42
CA ALA A 63 -4.74 8.08 -0.94
C ALA A 63 -3.99 7.28 0.14
N THR A 64 -2.72 6.96 -0.07
CA THR A 64 -1.91 6.22 0.92
C THR A 64 -1.78 7.01 2.23
N ILE A 65 -1.49 8.31 2.17
CA ILE A 65 -1.34 9.16 3.37
C ILE A 65 -2.68 9.27 4.10
N ALA A 66 -3.77 9.54 3.40
CA ALA A 66 -5.10 9.65 3.97
C ALA A 66 -5.52 8.34 4.67
N MET A 67 -5.27 7.19 4.02
CA MET A 67 -5.62 5.89 4.58
C MET A 67 -4.74 5.50 5.76
N LEU A 68 -3.46 5.87 5.77
CA LEU A 68 -2.59 5.69 6.93
C LEU A 68 -3.02 6.57 8.11
N ALA A 69 -3.38 7.84 7.85
CA ALA A 69 -3.87 8.75 8.89
C ALA A 69 -5.20 8.28 9.47
N TYR A 70 -6.15 7.90 8.61
CA TYR A 70 -7.42 7.31 9.04
C TYR A 70 -7.19 6.02 9.84
N GLY A 71 -6.34 5.13 9.33
CA GLY A 71 -5.98 3.88 9.99
C GLY A 71 -5.33 4.12 11.36
N LEU A 72 -4.48 5.14 11.50
CA LEU A 72 -3.87 5.51 12.77
C LEU A 72 -4.92 5.91 13.80
N ILE A 73 -5.83 6.83 13.42
CA ILE A 73 -6.90 7.28 14.31
C ILE A 73 -7.75 6.08 14.73
N ASN A 74 -8.15 5.25 13.77
CA ASN A 74 -8.96 4.07 14.04
C ASN A 74 -8.27 3.13 15.03
N ILE A 75 -6.96 2.91 14.89
CA ILE A 75 -6.20 1.98 15.74
C ILE A 75 -5.92 2.55 17.12
N VAL A 76 -5.73 3.86 17.25
CA VAL A 76 -5.62 4.48 18.57
C VAL A 76 -6.94 4.33 19.33
N VAL A 77 -8.07 4.66 18.69
CA VAL A 77 -9.39 4.53 19.31
C VAL A 77 -9.68 3.06 19.66
N THR A 78 -9.53 2.16 18.69
CA THR A 78 -9.79 0.73 18.87
C THR A 78 -8.85 0.09 19.89
N GLY A 79 -7.57 0.45 19.85
CA GLY A 79 -6.57 -0.05 20.79
C GLY A 79 -6.88 0.35 22.23
N LEU A 80 -7.33 1.59 22.46
CA LEU A 80 -7.81 2.02 23.77
C LEU A 80 -9.06 1.23 24.21
N SER A 81 -9.99 0.95 23.29
CA SER A 81 -11.15 0.09 23.60
C SER A 81 -10.75 -1.32 24.00
N TYR A 82 -9.69 -1.89 23.41
CA TYR A 82 -9.21 -3.23 23.80
C TYR A 82 -8.55 -3.28 25.17
N LEU A 83 -8.06 -2.15 25.70
CA LEU A 83 -7.61 -2.08 27.09
C LEU A 83 -8.79 -2.20 28.08
N ASP A 84 -10.00 -1.89 27.63
CA ASP A 84 -11.26 -2.14 28.33
C ASP A 84 -12.07 -3.25 27.61
N LEU A 85 -11.40 -4.41 27.42
CA LEU A 85 -12.00 -5.55 26.73
C LEU A 85 -13.36 -6.00 27.31
N PRO A 86 -13.61 -5.98 28.64
CA PRO A 86 -14.91 -6.36 29.19
C PRO A 86 -16.07 -5.55 28.60
N THR A 87 -15.91 -4.23 28.44
CA THR A 87 -16.94 -3.39 27.81
C THR A 87 -17.20 -3.79 26.36
N VAL A 88 -16.14 -4.09 25.60
CA VAL A 88 -16.25 -4.56 24.20
C VAL A 88 -16.95 -5.93 24.13
N MET A 89 -16.64 -6.84 25.04
CA MET A 89 -17.25 -8.18 25.10
C MET A 89 -18.72 -8.10 25.49
N ASN A 90 -19.08 -7.27 26.46
CA ASN A 90 -20.47 -7.00 26.83
C ASN A 90 -21.28 -6.44 25.66
N GLN A 91 -20.72 -5.50 24.90
CA GLN A 91 -21.37 -5.01 23.68
C GLN A 91 -21.56 -6.12 22.65
N THR A 92 -20.54 -6.97 22.48
CA THR A 92 -20.61 -8.12 21.56
C THR A 92 -21.69 -9.12 21.98
N MET A 93 -21.73 -9.48 23.26
CA MET A 93 -22.76 -10.36 23.84
C MET A 93 -24.17 -9.79 23.63
N LYS A 94 -24.36 -8.49 23.84
CA LYS A 94 -25.65 -7.80 23.58
C LYS A 94 -26.06 -7.87 22.10
N VAL A 95 -25.12 -7.65 21.19
CA VAL A 95 -25.37 -7.79 19.74
C VAL A 95 -25.74 -9.22 19.36
N LEU A 96 -25.16 -10.21 20.04
CA LEU A 96 -25.45 -11.63 19.86
C LEU A 96 -26.73 -12.09 20.57
N GLY A 97 -27.39 -11.23 21.36
CA GLY A 97 -28.61 -11.58 22.10
C GLY A 97 -28.36 -12.39 23.37
N ILE A 98 -27.12 -12.39 23.89
CA ILE A 98 -26.75 -13.07 25.13
C ILE A 98 -27.12 -12.16 26.30
N GLU A 99 -28.01 -12.62 27.18
CA GLU A 99 -28.51 -11.86 28.34
C GLU A 99 -27.49 -11.74 29.50
N GLY A 100 -26.36 -12.44 29.39
CA GLY A 100 -25.25 -12.40 30.34
C GLY A 100 -24.22 -11.32 30.07
N GLU A 101 -23.45 -10.99 31.11
CA GLU A 101 -22.26 -10.12 31.01
C GLU A 101 -20.99 -10.99 30.97
N PHE A 102 -19.95 -10.46 30.33
CA PHE A 102 -18.63 -11.06 30.30
C PHE A 102 -18.07 -11.17 31.72
N THR A 103 -17.64 -12.38 32.09
CA THR A 103 -17.21 -12.70 33.46
C THR A 103 -15.71 -12.97 33.57
N ASN A 104 -15.05 -13.28 32.45
CA ASN A 104 -13.63 -13.64 32.42
C ASN A 104 -12.69 -12.42 32.38
N PHE A 105 -12.80 -11.53 33.38
CA PHE A 105 -12.08 -10.24 33.42
C PHE A 105 -10.56 -10.37 33.38
N ALA A 106 -10.01 -11.38 34.07
CA ALA A 106 -8.56 -11.58 34.12
C ALA A 106 -8.00 -11.90 32.73
N GLN A 107 -8.62 -12.85 32.01
CA GLN A 107 -8.24 -13.12 30.64
C GLN A 107 -8.56 -11.96 29.71
N GLY A 108 -9.67 -11.26 29.93
CA GLY A 108 -10.03 -10.07 29.15
C GLY A 108 -8.95 -9.00 29.19
N LYS A 109 -8.38 -8.72 30.38
CA LYS A 109 -7.27 -7.77 30.51
C LYS A 109 -6.01 -8.23 29.77
N THR A 110 -5.63 -9.50 29.94
CA THR A 110 -4.43 -10.06 29.29
C THR A 110 -4.56 -10.08 27.78
N TRP A 111 -5.64 -10.66 27.25
CA TRP A 111 -5.88 -10.78 25.81
C TRP A 111 -6.19 -9.44 25.16
N GLY A 112 -6.88 -8.53 25.84
CA GLY A 112 -7.09 -7.17 25.38
C GLY A 112 -5.79 -6.40 25.23
N THR A 113 -4.86 -6.53 26.19
CA THR A 113 -3.52 -5.95 26.09
C THR A 113 -2.72 -6.54 24.94
N ILE A 114 -2.75 -7.88 24.76
CA ILE A 114 -2.10 -8.55 23.63
C ILE A 114 -2.68 -8.06 22.30
N ALA A 115 -4.00 -7.98 22.18
CA ALA A 115 -4.69 -7.49 20.99
C ALA A 115 -4.29 -6.04 20.66
N ALA A 116 -4.22 -5.16 21.66
CA ALA A 116 -3.77 -3.78 21.49
C ALA A 116 -2.31 -3.71 21.00
N ILE A 117 -1.42 -4.53 21.55
CA ILE A 117 -0.01 -4.60 21.10
C ILE A 117 0.08 -5.11 19.66
N VAL A 118 -0.63 -6.20 19.33
CA VAL A 118 -0.67 -6.76 17.97
C VAL A 118 -1.19 -5.71 16.98
N LEU A 119 -2.24 -4.98 17.34
CA LEU A 119 -2.81 -3.93 16.51
C LEU A 119 -1.80 -2.80 16.26
N ALA A 120 -1.11 -2.33 17.32
CA ALA A 120 -0.10 -1.28 17.23
C ALA A 120 1.12 -1.70 16.38
N VAL A 121 1.59 -2.93 16.56
CA VAL A 121 2.72 -3.50 15.79
C VAL A 121 2.31 -3.70 14.33
N GLY A 122 1.15 -4.30 14.08
CA GLY A 122 0.63 -4.55 12.73
C GLY A 122 0.47 -3.27 11.93
N TRP A 123 -0.07 -2.21 12.55
CA TRP A 123 -0.15 -0.89 11.93
C TRP A 123 1.23 -0.29 11.67
N SER A 124 2.14 -0.35 12.63
CA SER A 124 3.48 0.22 12.51
C SER A 124 4.27 -0.43 11.36
N VAL A 125 4.19 -1.77 11.24
CA VAL A 125 4.80 -2.52 10.12
C VAL A 125 4.15 -2.09 8.79
N THR A 126 2.82 -2.03 8.75
CA THR A 126 2.07 -1.61 7.56
C THR A 126 2.43 -0.20 7.11
N ALA A 127 2.52 0.75 8.05
CA ALA A 127 2.92 2.13 7.80
C ALA A 127 4.38 2.20 7.31
N ALA A 128 5.30 1.51 7.97
CA ALA A 128 6.71 1.48 7.59
C ALA A 128 6.91 0.93 6.16
N LEU A 129 6.24 -0.17 5.81
CA LEU A 129 6.29 -0.75 4.47
C LEU A 129 5.66 0.17 3.42
N SER A 130 4.55 0.83 3.76
CA SER A 130 3.87 1.78 2.88
C SER A 130 4.75 2.99 2.59
N ILE A 131 5.35 3.60 3.63
CA ILE A 131 6.27 4.74 3.48
C ILE A 131 7.51 4.32 2.67
N ARG A 132 8.08 3.13 2.94
CA ARG A 132 9.25 2.63 2.20
C ARG A 132 8.94 2.41 0.71
N ARG A 133 7.76 1.90 0.37
CA ARG A 133 7.33 1.75 -1.05
C ARG A 133 7.07 3.10 -1.71
N LEU A 134 6.44 4.03 -0.99
CA LEU A 134 6.15 5.37 -1.49
C LEU A 134 7.44 6.12 -1.86
N ARG A 135 8.47 6.02 -1.01
CA ARG A 135 9.82 6.60 -1.28
C ARG A 135 10.48 5.99 -2.51
N ARG A 136 10.16 4.75 -2.87
CA ARG A 136 10.63 4.07 -4.09
C ARG A 136 9.81 4.44 -5.33
N GLY A 137 8.70 5.15 -5.19
CA GLY A 137 7.84 5.58 -6.29
C GLY A 137 6.99 4.46 -6.90
N ARG A 138 6.66 3.43 -6.11
CA ARG A 138 5.72 2.37 -6.53
C ARG A 138 4.30 2.69 -6.05
N ILE A 139 3.30 2.11 -6.73
CA ILE A 139 1.89 2.18 -6.34
C ILE A 139 1.70 1.49 -4.99
N THR A 140 1.06 2.16 -4.02
CA THR A 140 1.04 1.72 -2.62
C THR A 140 -0.35 1.61 -2.00
N TRP A 141 -1.40 2.11 -2.66
CA TRP A 141 -2.75 2.20 -2.06
C TRP A 141 -3.33 0.88 -1.52
N TRP A 142 -3.02 -0.28 -2.11
CA TRP A 142 -3.55 -1.57 -1.64
C TRP A 142 -2.86 -2.10 -0.37
N LEU A 143 -1.63 -1.65 -0.12
CA LEU A 143 -0.78 -2.23 0.92
C LEU A 143 -1.34 -2.01 2.33
N PRO A 144 -1.85 -0.82 2.70
CA PRO A 144 -2.45 -0.65 4.01
C PRO A 144 -3.77 -1.39 4.18
N ILE A 145 -4.52 -1.67 3.10
CA ILE A 145 -5.73 -2.50 3.16
C ILE A 145 -5.34 -3.94 3.54
N VAL A 146 -4.39 -4.53 2.81
CA VAL A 146 -3.95 -5.91 3.07
C VAL A 146 -3.32 -6.03 4.47
N GLY A 147 -2.50 -5.06 4.86
CA GLY A 147 -1.94 -5.01 6.22
C GLY A 147 -3.01 -4.95 7.30
N ALA A 148 -4.06 -4.15 7.09
CA ALA A 148 -5.19 -4.06 8.00
C ALA A 148 -5.98 -5.39 8.07
N ILE A 149 -6.27 -6.02 6.94
CA ILE A 149 -6.98 -7.32 6.89
C ILE A 149 -6.22 -8.38 7.69
N ILE A 150 -4.91 -8.52 7.45
CA ILE A 150 -4.09 -9.52 8.13
C ILE A 150 -4.06 -9.23 9.64
N THR A 151 -3.80 -7.96 10.01
CA THR A 151 -3.73 -7.56 11.43
C THR A 151 -5.05 -7.80 12.14
N MET A 152 -6.17 -7.43 11.51
CA MET A 152 -7.51 -7.66 12.07
C MET A 152 -7.83 -9.14 12.21
N GLY A 153 -7.39 -9.98 11.27
CA GLY A 153 -7.50 -11.44 11.42
C GLY A 153 -6.82 -11.95 12.70
N VAL A 154 -5.60 -11.49 12.98
CA VAL A 154 -4.86 -11.88 14.19
C VAL A 154 -5.53 -11.33 15.45
N VAL A 155 -5.96 -10.06 15.43
CA VAL A 155 -6.67 -9.43 16.55
C VAL A 155 -7.98 -10.15 16.87
N SER A 156 -8.74 -10.54 15.85
CA SER A 156 -9.98 -11.33 16.03
C SER A 156 -9.71 -12.64 16.77
N ILE A 157 -8.60 -13.31 16.49
CA ILE A 157 -8.21 -14.52 17.23
C ILE A 157 -7.92 -14.19 18.70
N CYS A 158 -7.18 -13.11 18.97
CA CYS A 158 -6.89 -12.67 20.35
C CYS A 158 -8.15 -12.38 21.15
N ILE A 159 -9.20 -11.86 20.50
CA ILE A 159 -10.48 -11.53 21.14
C ILE A 159 -11.37 -12.76 21.29
N ALA A 160 -11.36 -13.66 20.31
CA ALA A 160 -12.20 -14.86 20.32
C ALA A 160 -11.83 -15.82 21.47
N VAL A 161 -10.53 -15.96 21.78
CA VAL A 161 -10.06 -16.88 22.83
C VAL A 161 -10.73 -16.63 24.20
N PRO A 162 -10.67 -15.42 24.80
CA PRO A 162 -11.30 -15.18 26.09
C PRO A 162 -12.82 -15.34 26.03
N MET A 163 -13.46 -14.94 24.93
CA MET A 163 -14.92 -15.05 24.76
C MET A 163 -15.39 -16.51 24.70
N MET A 164 -14.70 -17.37 23.96
CA MET A 164 -15.01 -18.80 23.86
C MET A 164 -14.78 -19.55 25.17
N SER A 165 -13.92 -19.03 26.04
CA SER A 165 -13.67 -19.58 27.38
C SER A 165 -14.52 -18.94 28.48
N ASP A 166 -15.39 -18.00 28.13
CA ASP A 166 -16.21 -17.28 29.10
C ASP A 166 -17.40 -18.15 29.57
N PRO A 167 -17.58 -18.34 30.89
CA PRO A 167 -18.68 -19.13 31.44
C PRO A 167 -20.08 -18.69 30.99
N ALA A 168 -20.35 -17.38 30.87
CA ALA A 168 -21.66 -16.90 30.46
C ALA A 168 -21.93 -17.22 28.99
N PHE A 169 -20.90 -17.13 28.15
CA PHE A 169 -20.98 -17.55 26.75
C PHE A 169 -21.23 -19.06 26.61
N VAL A 170 -20.50 -19.88 27.36
CA VAL A 170 -20.66 -21.35 27.34
C VAL A 170 -22.05 -21.77 27.82
N ALA A 171 -22.54 -21.19 28.92
CA ALA A 171 -23.87 -21.48 29.44
C ALA A 171 -24.99 -21.16 28.42
N HIS A 172 -24.84 -20.09 27.64
CA HIS A 172 -25.80 -19.74 26.59
C HIS A 172 -25.80 -20.77 25.44
N LEU A 173 -24.63 -21.27 25.03
CA LEU A 173 -24.54 -22.32 24.01
C LEU A 173 -25.19 -23.64 24.48
N GLU A 174 -25.02 -23.98 25.75
CA GLU A 174 -25.66 -25.15 26.36
C GLU A 174 -27.19 -25.02 26.35
N GLN A 175 -27.73 -23.84 26.69
CA GLN A 175 -29.18 -23.58 26.62
C GLN A 175 -29.74 -23.71 25.21
N MET A 176 -29.02 -23.26 24.18
CA MET A 176 -29.45 -23.40 22.78
C MET A 176 -29.41 -24.85 22.27
N THR A 177 -28.58 -25.70 22.87
CA THR A 177 -28.40 -27.10 22.44
C THR A 177 -29.23 -28.07 23.28
N ALA A 178 -29.80 -27.61 24.41
CA ALA A 178 -30.71 -28.40 25.22
C ALA A 178 -32.04 -28.65 24.45
N PRO A 179 -32.52 -29.91 24.39
CA PRO A 179 -33.72 -30.28 23.65
C PRO A 179 -35.02 -29.76 24.29
#